data_AF-A0A924IY33-F1
#
_entry.id   AF-A0A924IY33-F1
#
_cell.length_a   1.000
_cell.length_b   1.000
_cell.length_c   1.000
_cell.angle_alpha   90.00
_cell.angle_beta   90.00
_cell.angle_gamma   90.00
#
_symmetry.space_group_name_H-M   'P 1'
#
loop_
_entity.id
_entity.type
_entity.pdbx_description
1 polymer ?
#
loop_
_entity_poly.entity_id
_entity_poly.type
_entity_poly.pdbx_seq_one_letter_code
_entity_poly.pdbx_strand_id
1 'polypeptide(L)'
;MKRIILNVLLVNWEKMLFFLCFLCVVLCFSPLAAHAQKETYVLEGQAKVQGEDVYKYKIFFSAKRGKIKGYSLTWFPDGMPRKAIVTGNIDEDSHSLIFTEKEESNMLLLKSNDICWFNAMLTYRRLGNKILYTGRFTGINNFGQYCGAGEMALVQELPEASEDERAPTKTKDISKAAQPEEIPAKVETITVDDGKEIITGADTVTLDVWDYGTIDGDEVTVLLNGKSLLTDYLLTGLQRRLHIPLSHGVNTITIIAGNEGEAPPNTARLLLMDGEKQYNMTAYNKKGDRAIITLIKR
;
A
#
# COMPACT_ATOMS: atom_id res chain seq x y z
N MET A 1 -81.07 -18.10 9.91
CA MET A 1 -79.85 -18.73 9.36
C MET A 1 -78.88 -17.77 8.67
N LYS A 2 -79.31 -16.72 7.94
CA LYS A 2 -78.38 -15.81 7.22
C LYS A 2 -77.47 -14.92 8.10
N ARG A 3 -77.87 -14.58 9.33
CA ARG A 3 -77.09 -13.69 10.23
C ARG A 3 -75.88 -14.37 10.91
N ILE A 4 -75.90 -15.69 11.07
CA ILE A 4 -74.84 -16.45 11.75
C ILE A 4 -73.66 -16.70 10.80
N ILE A 5 -73.94 -16.90 9.50
CA ILE A 5 -72.92 -17.13 8.47
C ILE A 5 -72.09 -15.85 8.21
N LEU A 6 -72.71 -14.67 8.29
CA LEU A 6 -72.03 -13.39 8.07
C LEU A 6 -71.03 -13.05 9.18
N ASN A 7 -71.37 -13.34 10.44
CA ASN A 7 -70.46 -13.13 11.58
C ASN A 7 -69.27 -14.11 11.60
N VAL A 8 -69.46 -15.34 11.12
CA VAL A 8 -68.36 -16.33 11.02
C VAL A 8 -67.38 -15.97 9.90
N LEU A 9 -67.85 -15.37 8.80
CA LEU A 9 -67.00 -14.90 7.70
C LEU A 9 -66.20 -13.63 8.04
N LEU A 10 -66.80 -12.69 8.77
CA LEU A 10 -66.13 -11.43 9.20
C LEU A 10 -65.00 -11.68 10.23
N VAL A 11 -65.22 -12.57 11.20
CA VAL A 11 -64.21 -12.92 12.22
C VAL A 11 -62.98 -13.63 11.62
N ASN A 12 -63.14 -14.32 10.49
CA ASN A 12 -62.03 -14.95 9.79
C ASN A 12 -61.19 -13.97 8.97
N TRP A 13 -61.75 -12.86 8.48
CA TRP A 13 -61.00 -11.90 7.66
C TRP A 13 -60.03 -11.05 8.50
N GLU A 14 -60.42 -10.62 9.70
CA GLU A 14 -59.53 -9.87 10.60
C GLU A 14 -58.37 -10.74 11.10
N LYS A 15 -58.64 -12.01 11.42
CA LYS A 15 -57.59 -12.98 11.78
C LYS A 15 -56.67 -13.28 10.61
N MET A 16 -57.18 -13.35 9.38
CA MET A 16 -56.39 -13.55 8.17
C MET A 16 -55.50 -12.34 7.85
N LEU A 17 -56.00 -11.10 8.07
CA LEU A 17 -55.22 -9.88 7.91
C LEU A 17 -54.09 -9.77 8.96
N PHE A 18 -54.37 -10.12 10.22
CA PHE A 18 -53.35 -10.18 11.27
C PHE A 18 -52.29 -11.25 10.99
N PHE A 19 -52.69 -12.41 10.46
CA PHE A 19 -51.75 -13.48 10.09
C PHE A 19 -50.88 -13.09 8.89
N LEU A 20 -51.45 -12.41 7.89
CA LEU A 20 -50.72 -11.87 6.74
C LEU A 20 -49.75 -10.75 7.12
N CYS A 21 -50.12 -9.86 8.05
CA CYS A 21 -49.22 -8.84 8.60
C CYS A 21 -48.09 -9.47 9.42
N PHE A 22 -48.38 -10.46 10.26
CA PHE A 22 -47.36 -11.17 11.05
C PHE A 22 -46.38 -11.96 10.18
N LEU A 23 -46.88 -12.59 9.10
CA LEU A 23 -46.04 -13.27 8.11
C LEU A 23 -45.13 -12.29 7.34
N CYS A 24 -45.63 -11.09 6.99
CA CYS A 24 -44.81 -10.05 6.36
C CYS A 24 -43.72 -9.50 7.29
N VAL A 25 -44.02 -9.33 8.58
CA VAL A 25 -43.01 -8.90 9.57
C VAL A 25 -41.94 -9.99 9.76
N VAL A 26 -42.32 -11.27 9.83
CA VAL A 26 -41.36 -12.38 9.96
C VAL A 26 -40.51 -12.56 8.70
N LEU A 27 -41.06 -12.31 7.50
CA LEU A 27 -40.29 -12.36 6.25
C LEU A 27 -39.35 -11.15 6.09
N CYS A 28 -39.73 -9.96 6.57
CA CYS A 28 -38.85 -8.78 6.61
C CYS A 28 -37.77 -8.86 7.71
N PHE A 29 -37.98 -9.65 8.76
CA PHE A 29 -37.00 -9.92 9.82
C PHE A 29 -36.24 -11.24 9.64
N SER A 30 -36.39 -11.90 8.49
CA SER A 30 -35.45 -12.95 8.13
C SER A 30 -34.09 -12.28 7.90
N PRO A 31 -33.03 -12.60 8.68
CA PRO A 31 -31.72 -12.10 8.35
C PRO A 31 -31.40 -12.68 6.98
N LEU A 32 -31.37 -11.82 5.94
CA LEU A 32 -30.59 -12.11 4.76
C LEU A 32 -29.20 -12.44 5.30
N ALA A 33 -28.87 -13.71 5.34
CA ALA A 33 -27.53 -14.17 5.58
C ALA A 33 -26.73 -13.70 4.36
N ALA A 34 -26.31 -12.43 4.38
CA ALA A 34 -25.30 -11.92 3.50
C ALA A 34 -24.11 -12.86 3.68
N HIS A 35 -23.93 -13.74 2.70
CA HIS A 35 -22.77 -14.60 2.63
C HIS A 35 -21.59 -13.68 2.39
N ALA A 36 -20.98 -13.19 3.47
CA ALA A 36 -19.67 -12.59 3.40
C ALA A 36 -18.71 -13.72 3.02
N GLN A 37 -18.54 -13.95 1.71
CA GLN A 37 -17.45 -14.77 1.21
C GLN A 37 -16.18 -14.18 1.80
N LYS A 38 -15.49 -14.98 2.61
CA LYS A 38 -14.25 -14.57 3.23
C LYS A 38 -13.21 -14.49 2.11
N GLU A 39 -13.09 -13.31 1.51
CA GLU A 39 -12.09 -13.06 0.47
C GLU A 39 -10.71 -13.44 1.02
N THR A 40 -10.16 -14.48 0.42
CA THR A 40 -8.83 -14.99 0.74
C THR A 40 -7.92 -14.57 -0.40
N TYR A 41 -6.97 -13.72 -0.08
CA TYR A 41 -5.99 -13.19 -0.99
C TYR A 41 -4.81 -14.16 -1.06
N VAL A 42 -4.39 -14.49 -2.28
CA VAL A 42 -3.22 -15.32 -2.54
C VAL A 42 -2.33 -14.56 -3.51
N LEU A 43 -1.17 -14.14 -3.04
CA LEU A 43 -0.19 -13.39 -3.83
C LEU A 43 1.08 -14.24 -3.92
N GLU A 44 1.62 -14.40 -5.13
CA GLU A 44 2.83 -15.18 -5.39
C GLU A 44 3.82 -14.37 -6.23
N GLY A 45 5.12 -14.49 -5.92
CA GLY A 45 6.17 -13.81 -6.67
C GLY A 45 7.53 -13.96 -6.01
N GLN A 46 8.28 -12.87 -5.96
CA GLN A 46 9.67 -12.87 -5.53
C GLN A 46 9.95 -11.77 -4.50
N ALA A 47 10.84 -12.08 -3.56
CA ALA A 47 11.48 -11.14 -2.65
C ALA A 47 12.99 -11.09 -3.00
N LYS A 48 13.45 -9.95 -3.50
CA LYS A 48 14.84 -9.70 -3.86
C LYS A 48 15.53 -8.95 -2.73
N VAL A 49 16.47 -9.58 -2.04
CA VAL A 49 17.28 -8.95 -0.99
C VAL A 49 18.44 -8.18 -1.63
N GLN A 50 18.85 -7.07 -1.01
CA GLN A 50 20.06 -6.35 -1.40
C GLN A 50 21.28 -7.27 -1.24
N GLY A 51 21.91 -7.66 -2.37
CA GLY A 51 22.96 -8.69 -2.40
C GLY A 51 22.80 -9.78 -3.48
N GLU A 52 21.81 -9.64 -4.36
CA GLU A 52 21.45 -10.52 -5.50
C GLU A 52 20.60 -11.77 -5.17
N ASP A 53 20.44 -12.12 -3.90
CA ASP A 53 19.56 -13.24 -3.55
C ASP A 53 18.08 -12.93 -3.84
N VAL A 54 17.47 -13.78 -4.67
CA VAL A 54 16.05 -13.73 -5.02
C VAL A 54 15.36 -14.95 -4.47
N TYR A 55 14.48 -14.74 -3.50
CA TYR A 55 13.69 -15.81 -2.88
C TYR A 55 12.29 -15.86 -3.49
N LYS A 56 11.81 -17.07 -3.77
CA LYS A 56 10.38 -17.27 -4.07
C LYS A 56 9.58 -16.94 -2.81
N TYR A 57 8.52 -16.16 -2.97
CA TYR A 57 7.68 -15.68 -1.88
C TYR A 57 6.19 -15.85 -2.19
N LYS A 58 5.41 -16.31 -1.22
CA LYS A 58 3.96 -16.44 -1.32
C LYS A 58 3.29 -16.01 -0.03
N ILE A 59 2.21 -15.23 -0.13
CA ILE A 59 1.45 -14.75 1.04
C ILE A 59 -0.04 -15.06 0.87
N PHE A 60 -0.64 -15.55 1.95
CA PHE A 60 -2.05 -15.88 2.07
C PHE A 60 -2.65 -15.03 3.18
N PHE A 61 -3.66 -14.22 2.91
CA PHE A 61 -4.31 -13.44 3.95
C PHE A 61 -5.80 -13.26 3.71
N SER A 62 -6.55 -13.04 4.80
CA SER A 62 -7.92 -12.55 4.74
C SER A 62 -7.97 -11.11 5.21
N ALA A 63 -8.76 -10.28 4.54
CA ALA A 63 -8.98 -8.89 4.90
C ALA A 63 -10.35 -8.71 5.57
N LYS A 64 -10.41 -7.95 6.66
CA LYS A 64 -11.68 -7.52 7.29
C LYS A 64 -11.56 -6.08 7.75
N ARG A 65 -12.31 -5.17 7.13
CA ARG A 65 -12.25 -3.71 7.38
C ARG A 65 -10.82 -3.18 7.22
N GLY A 66 -10.18 -3.50 6.09
CA GLY A 66 -8.81 -3.09 5.78
C GLY A 66 -7.71 -3.75 6.62
N LYS A 67 -8.02 -4.50 7.69
CA LYS A 67 -7.02 -5.24 8.47
C LYS A 67 -6.82 -6.64 7.90
N ILE A 68 -5.57 -7.04 7.71
CA ILE A 68 -5.22 -8.35 7.18
C ILE A 68 -4.63 -9.27 8.25
N LYS A 69 -4.95 -10.56 8.14
CA LYS A 69 -4.35 -11.64 8.92
C LYS A 69 -4.12 -12.84 8.03
N GLY A 70 -2.97 -13.47 8.18
CA GLY A 70 -2.55 -14.53 7.27
C GLY A 70 -1.20 -15.14 7.63
N TYR A 71 -0.57 -15.74 6.63
CA TYR A 71 0.79 -16.26 6.73
C TYR A 71 1.51 -16.15 5.38
N SER A 72 2.83 -16.12 5.42
CA SER A 72 3.71 -16.15 4.25
C SER A 72 4.54 -17.43 4.21
N LEU A 73 5.08 -17.73 3.03
CA LEU A 73 6.03 -18.80 2.76
C LEU A 73 7.19 -18.23 1.93
N THR A 74 8.42 -18.44 2.41
CA THR A 74 9.67 -18.08 1.72
C THR A 74 10.49 -19.33 1.46
N TRP A 75 10.86 -19.58 0.21
CA TRP A 75 11.70 -20.75 -0.15
C TRP A 75 13.16 -20.36 -0.16
N PHE A 76 13.93 -20.98 0.73
CA PHE A 76 15.38 -20.85 0.81
C PHE A 76 16.08 -21.90 -0.05
N PRO A 77 17.39 -21.75 -0.35
CA PRO A 77 18.15 -22.71 -1.15
C PRO A 77 18.18 -24.15 -0.59
N ASP A 78 17.85 -24.33 0.69
CA ASP A 78 17.71 -25.65 1.35
C ASP A 78 16.46 -26.43 0.90
N GLY A 79 15.59 -25.82 0.09
CA GLY A 79 14.40 -26.43 -0.50
C GLY A 79 13.19 -26.51 0.43
N MET A 80 13.31 -26.11 1.70
CA MET A 80 12.21 -26.13 2.67
C MET A 80 11.63 -24.72 2.88
N PRO A 81 10.32 -24.50 2.66
CA PRO A 81 9.74 -23.18 2.87
C PRO A 81 9.67 -22.84 4.35
N ARG A 82 10.08 -21.62 4.70
CA ARG A 82 9.89 -21.02 6.03
C ARG A 82 8.54 -20.31 6.06
N LYS A 83 7.78 -20.53 7.13
CA LYS A 83 6.46 -19.92 7.33
C LYS A 83 6.52 -18.81 8.37
N ALA A 84 5.88 -17.68 8.09
CA ALA A 84 5.72 -16.58 9.04
C ALA A 84 4.24 -16.19 9.19
N ILE A 85 3.85 -15.73 10.38
CA ILE A 85 2.53 -15.14 10.60
C ILE A 85 2.53 -13.72 10.07
N VAL A 86 1.50 -13.36 9.30
CA VAL A 86 1.37 -12.03 8.70
C VAL A 86 0.21 -11.26 9.31
N THR A 87 0.49 -10.01 9.68
CA THR A 87 -0.52 -9.02 10.07
C THR A 87 -0.25 -7.69 9.39
N GLY A 88 -1.28 -6.90 9.13
CA GLY A 88 -1.10 -5.62 8.48
C GLY A 88 -2.41 -5.01 8.01
N ASN A 89 -2.31 -4.14 7.01
CA ASN A 89 -3.44 -3.44 6.44
C ASN A 89 -3.39 -3.45 4.91
N ILE A 90 -4.56 -3.54 4.29
CA ILE A 90 -4.78 -3.28 2.88
C ILE A 90 -5.77 -2.12 2.76
N ASP A 91 -5.46 -1.19 1.87
CA ASP A 91 -6.26 -0.01 1.61
C ASP A 91 -6.55 0.07 0.11
N GLU A 92 -7.83 -0.05 -0.21
CA GLU A 92 -8.34 -0.04 -1.59
C GLU A 92 -8.32 1.35 -2.21
N ASP A 93 -8.48 2.39 -1.40
CA ASP A 93 -8.49 3.77 -1.88
C ASP A 93 -7.07 4.20 -2.26
N SER A 94 -6.10 3.92 -1.38
CA SER A 94 -4.69 4.23 -1.62
C SER A 94 -3.93 3.15 -2.42
N HIS A 95 -4.60 2.05 -2.79
CA HIS A 95 -4.01 0.91 -3.49
C HIS A 95 -2.73 0.41 -2.81
N SER A 96 -2.77 0.30 -1.47
CA SER A 96 -1.61 -0.05 -0.66
C SER A 96 -1.83 -1.32 0.15
N LEU A 97 -0.76 -2.09 0.31
CA LEU A 97 -0.70 -3.28 1.14
C LEU A 97 0.55 -3.18 2.02
N ILE A 98 0.33 -3.07 3.33
CA ILE A 98 1.40 -3.01 4.33
C ILE A 98 1.28 -4.24 5.22
N PHE A 99 2.37 -4.96 5.42
CA PHE A 99 2.34 -6.13 6.29
C PHE A 99 3.66 -6.35 7.03
N THR A 100 3.54 -7.01 8.18
CA THR A 100 4.64 -7.42 9.04
C THR A 100 4.55 -8.92 9.28
N GLU A 101 5.67 -9.59 9.11
CA GLU A 101 5.90 -10.98 9.48
C GLU A 101 6.32 -11.11 10.95
N LYS A 102 5.92 -12.21 11.58
CA LYS A 102 6.34 -12.62 12.92
C LYS A 102 6.47 -14.13 12.99
N GLU A 103 7.19 -14.61 13.99
CA GLU A 103 7.35 -16.03 14.28
C GLU A 103 5.99 -16.73 14.50
N GLU A 104 5.87 -17.96 13.96
CA GLU A 104 4.74 -18.84 14.27
C GLU A 104 5.02 -19.60 15.58
N SER A 105 4.13 -19.47 16.56
CA SER A 105 4.30 -19.96 17.94
C SER A 105 4.53 -21.47 18.09
N ASN A 106 4.32 -22.25 17.03
CA ASN A 106 4.50 -23.71 17.02
C ASN A 106 5.77 -24.17 16.26
N MET A 107 6.61 -23.25 15.77
CA MET A 107 7.88 -23.62 15.17
C MET A 107 8.85 -24.02 16.29
N LEU A 108 9.00 -25.33 16.53
CA LEU A 108 9.98 -25.86 17.47
C LEU A 108 11.38 -25.32 17.13
N LEU A 109 11.83 -24.34 17.92
CA LEU A 109 13.21 -23.98 18.20
C LEU A 109 14.24 -24.35 17.12
N LEU A 110 14.18 -23.69 15.97
CA LEU A 110 15.43 -23.38 15.29
C LEU A 110 15.97 -22.13 15.99
N LYS A 111 16.81 -22.36 17.03
CA LYS A 111 17.70 -21.33 17.59
C LYS A 111 18.74 -20.95 16.53
N SER A 112 18.27 -20.31 15.46
CA SER A 112 19.09 -19.67 14.45
C SER A 112 18.87 -18.19 14.63
N ASN A 113 19.95 -17.45 14.81
CA ASN A 113 19.94 -15.99 14.86
C ASN A 113 19.64 -15.36 13.47
N ASP A 114 19.24 -16.17 12.48
CA ASP A 114 19.31 -15.84 11.06
C ASP A 114 17.94 -15.72 10.39
N ILE A 115 16.84 -15.83 11.14
CA ILE A 115 15.50 -15.62 10.56
C ILE A 115 15.20 -14.13 10.52
N CYS A 116 14.92 -13.64 9.32
CA CYS A 116 14.70 -12.24 9.02
C CYS A 116 13.25 -12.00 8.63
N TRP A 117 12.46 -11.40 9.52
CA TRP A 117 11.02 -11.17 9.34
C TRP A 117 10.77 -9.88 8.55
N PHE A 118 9.98 -9.97 7.49
CA PHE A 118 9.74 -8.84 6.60
C PHE A 118 8.66 -7.88 7.13
N ASN A 119 8.98 -6.59 7.07
CA ASN A 119 8.04 -5.48 7.14
C ASN A 119 7.98 -4.88 5.75
N ALA A 120 6.91 -5.16 5.02
CA ALA A 120 6.74 -4.79 3.62
C ALA A 120 5.69 -3.69 3.45
N MET A 121 5.98 -2.78 2.53
CA MET A 121 5.05 -1.76 2.05
C MET A 121 4.99 -1.86 0.53
N LEU A 122 3.86 -2.35 0.04
CA LEU A 122 3.60 -2.58 -1.37
C LEU A 122 2.49 -1.63 -1.85
N THR A 123 2.62 -1.19 -3.08
CA THR A 123 1.53 -0.58 -3.84
C THR A 123 1.04 -1.60 -4.85
N TYR A 124 -0.21 -1.49 -5.29
CA TYR A 124 -0.72 -2.41 -6.29
C TYR A 124 -1.49 -1.73 -7.41
N ARG A 125 -1.46 -2.38 -8.58
CA ARG A 125 -2.16 -1.94 -9.78
C ARG A 125 -2.74 -3.12 -10.53
N ARG A 126 -3.88 -2.90 -11.19
CA ARG A 126 -4.51 -3.92 -12.03
C ARG A 126 -3.82 -4.01 -13.38
N LEU A 127 -3.52 -5.23 -13.81
CA LEU A 127 -2.97 -5.59 -15.11
C LEU A 127 -3.85 -6.70 -15.73
N GLY A 128 -4.93 -6.32 -16.41
CA GLY A 128 -5.88 -7.26 -17.00
C GLY A 128 -6.61 -8.12 -15.94
N ASN A 129 -6.41 -9.44 -16.00
CA ASN A 129 -6.93 -10.43 -15.05
C ASN A 129 -6.00 -10.65 -13.83
N LYS A 130 -4.98 -9.80 -13.65
CA LYS A 130 -4.03 -9.89 -12.54
C LYS A 130 -3.95 -8.57 -11.77
N ILE A 131 -3.54 -8.63 -10.52
CA ILE A 131 -3.12 -7.47 -9.72
C ILE A 131 -1.65 -7.64 -9.39
N LEU A 132 -0.83 -6.66 -9.76
CA LEU A 132 0.59 -6.62 -9.46
C LEU A 132 0.83 -5.75 -8.22
N TYR A 133 1.42 -6.35 -7.20
CA TYR A 133 1.87 -5.71 -5.96
C TYR A 133 3.38 -5.54 -6.02
N THR A 134 3.87 -4.32 -5.86
CA THR A 134 5.31 -4.01 -5.86
C THR A 134 5.65 -3.05 -4.76
N GLY A 135 6.81 -3.24 -4.15
CA GLY A 135 7.30 -2.33 -3.13
C GLY A 135 8.51 -2.88 -2.39
N ARG A 136 8.82 -2.27 -1.26
CA ARG A 136 10.04 -2.57 -0.50
C ARG A 136 9.69 -3.29 0.80
N PHE A 137 10.64 -4.05 1.31
CA PHE A 137 10.58 -4.59 2.65
C PHE A 137 11.87 -4.35 3.41
N THR A 138 11.75 -4.31 4.74
CA THR A 138 12.88 -4.38 5.67
C THR A 138 12.72 -5.59 6.55
N GLY A 139 13.81 -6.30 6.79
CA GLY A 139 13.90 -7.48 7.60
C GLY A 139 14.35 -7.15 9.02
N ILE A 140 13.67 -7.73 10.00
CA ILE A 140 14.01 -7.64 11.42
C ILE A 140 14.12 -9.05 11.99
N ASN A 141 15.20 -9.34 12.73
CA ASN A 141 15.40 -10.63 13.34
C ASN A 141 14.62 -10.79 14.67
N ASN A 142 14.73 -11.95 15.30
CA ASN A 142 14.08 -12.25 16.58
C ASN A 142 14.51 -11.34 17.75
N PHE A 143 15.61 -10.61 17.62
CA PHE A 143 16.11 -9.66 18.62
C PHE A 143 15.67 -8.22 18.34
N GLY A 144 14.84 -8.00 17.31
CA GLY A 144 14.45 -6.65 16.90
C GLY A 144 15.54 -5.91 16.12
N GLN A 145 16.60 -6.60 15.69
CA GLN A 145 17.70 -6.00 14.95
C GLN A 145 17.45 -6.11 13.44
N TYR A 146 17.89 -5.09 12.72
CA TYR A 146 17.89 -5.09 11.26
C TYR A 146 18.73 -6.25 10.71
N CYS A 147 18.19 -6.98 9.74
CA CYS A 147 18.88 -8.11 9.09
C CYS A 147 18.86 -8.05 7.56
N GLY A 148 18.23 -7.05 6.96
CA GLY A 148 18.28 -6.85 5.51
C GLY A 148 17.14 -5.98 5.00
N ALA A 149 17.21 -5.64 3.73
CA ALA A 149 16.14 -4.95 3.03
C ALA A 149 16.11 -5.42 1.58
N GLY A 150 14.98 -5.18 0.93
CA GLY A 150 14.79 -5.65 -0.43
C GLY A 150 13.53 -5.12 -1.07
N GLU A 151 13.23 -5.70 -2.23
CA GLU A 151 12.05 -5.41 -3.02
C GLU A 151 11.21 -6.66 -3.18
N MET A 152 9.89 -6.49 -3.24
CA MET A 152 8.96 -7.57 -3.53
C MET A 152 8.17 -7.21 -4.78
N ALA A 153 7.96 -8.20 -5.63
CA ALA A 153 7.01 -8.17 -6.72
C ALA A 153 6.14 -9.41 -6.59
N LEU A 154 4.86 -9.22 -6.26
CA LEU A 154 3.89 -10.29 -6.05
C LEU A 154 2.69 -10.09 -6.97
N VAL A 155 2.11 -11.20 -7.42
CA VAL A 155 0.97 -11.19 -8.33
C VAL A 155 -0.18 -11.94 -7.68
N GLN A 156 -1.35 -11.31 -7.68
CA GLN A 156 -2.62 -11.98 -7.44
C GLN A 156 -3.28 -12.25 -8.77
N GLU A 157 -3.66 -13.50 -9.00
CA GLU A 157 -4.54 -13.86 -10.12
C GLU A 157 -5.97 -13.61 -9.68
N LEU A 158 -6.72 -12.83 -10.47
CA LEU A 158 -8.15 -12.67 -10.25
C LEU A 158 -8.83 -13.88 -10.89
N PRO A 159 -9.81 -14.50 -10.21
CA PRO A 159 -10.64 -15.49 -10.86
C PRO A 159 -11.24 -14.83 -12.11
N GLU A 160 -10.98 -15.43 -13.27
CA GLU A 160 -11.70 -15.05 -14.48
C GLU A 160 -13.19 -15.14 -14.13
N ALA A 161 -13.92 -14.05 -14.39
CA ALA A 161 -15.35 -14.03 -14.14
C ALA A 161 -15.90 -15.32 -14.75
N SER A 162 -16.42 -16.20 -13.89
CA SER A 162 -16.86 -17.51 -14.32
C SER A 162 -17.88 -17.30 -15.42
N GLU A 163 -17.52 -17.66 -16.65
CA GLU A 163 -18.47 -18.11 -17.65
C GLU A 163 -19.10 -19.38 -17.08
N ASP A 164 -20.03 -19.22 -16.13
CA ASP A 164 -20.84 -20.33 -15.70
C ASP A 164 -21.88 -20.58 -16.79
N GLU A 165 -21.87 -21.83 -17.27
CA GLU A 165 -22.69 -22.44 -18.32
C GLU A 165 -22.50 -21.97 -19.78
N ARG A 166 -21.47 -22.52 -20.45
CA ARG A 166 -21.66 -23.31 -21.68
C ARG A 166 -20.43 -24.15 -22.04
N ALA A 167 -20.65 -25.46 -22.05
CA ALA A 167 -20.00 -26.58 -22.76
C ALA A 167 -18.61 -26.41 -23.43
N PRO A 168 -17.78 -27.48 -23.43
CA PRO A 168 -16.36 -27.40 -23.75
C PRO A 168 -16.11 -27.26 -25.25
N THR A 169 -15.25 -26.34 -25.65
CA THR A 169 -14.60 -26.42 -26.95
C THR A 169 -13.08 -26.30 -26.83
N LYS A 170 -12.46 -27.36 -27.32
CA LYS A 170 -11.04 -27.72 -27.37
C LYS A 170 -10.11 -26.63 -27.90
N THR A 171 -8.98 -26.51 -27.19
CA THR A 171 -7.58 -26.40 -27.65
C THR A 171 -7.25 -25.47 -28.81
N LYS A 172 -6.29 -24.57 -28.58
CA LYS A 172 -4.99 -24.61 -29.28
C LYS A 172 -3.94 -23.76 -28.56
N ASP A 173 -2.83 -24.43 -28.25
CA ASP A 173 -1.49 -23.87 -28.06
C ASP A 173 -1.17 -22.80 -29.09
N ILE A 174 -0.67 -21.65 -28.65
CA ILE A 174 0.46 -20.96 -29.31
C ILE A 174 1.36 -20.35 -28.23
N SER A 175 2.43 -21.10 -27.94
CA SER A 175 3.72 -20.57 -27.49
C SER A 175 4.19 -19.44 -28.40
N LYS A 176 4.40 -18.25 -27.84
CA LYS A 176 5.52 -17.40 -28.24
C LYS A 176 5.91 -16.45 -27.12
N ALA A 177 7.09 -16.71 -26.55
CA ALA A 177 7.80 -15.82 -25.67
C ALA A 177 8.08 -14.49 -26.41
N ALA A 178 7.74 -13.38 -25.75
CA ALA A 178 8.28 -12.06 -26.03
C ALA A 178 8.77 -11.49 -24.70
N GLN A 179 10.03 -11.05 -24.67
CA GLN A 179 10.73 -10.51 -23.52
C GLN A 179 10.02 -9.30 -22.89
N PRO A 180 10.24 -9.02 -21.60
CA PRO A 180 9.82 -7.78 -20.97
C PRO A 180 10.57 -6.57 -21.57
N GLU A 181 9.82 -5.57 -22.04
CA GLU A 181 10.36 -4.22 -22.21
C GLU A 181 10.48 -3.54 -20.84
N GLU A 182 11.67 -3.00 -20.56
CA GLU A 182 11.99 -2.18 -19.39
C GLU A 182 11.35 -0.78 -19.49
N ILE A 183 10.92 -0.19 -18.36
CA ILE A 183 10.74 1.27 -18.24
C ILE A 183 11.42 1.76 -16.96
N PRO A 184 12.36 2.72 -17.05
CA PRO A 184 12.53 3.70 -15.99
C PRO A 184 12.11 5.11 -16.50
N ALA A 185 11.13 5.72 -15.81
CA ALA A 185 10.96 7.16 -15.82
C ALA A 185 11.92 7.77 -14.77
N LYS A 186 12.77 8.68 -15.23
CA LYS A 186 13.93 9.26 -14.54
C LYS A 186 13.55 10.06 -13.28
N VAL A 187 14.17 9.76 -12.14
CA VAL A 187 14.11 10.58 -10.91
C VAL A 187 15.09 11.75 -11.05
N GLU A 188 14.61 12.98 -10.88
CA GLU A 188 15.46 14.17 -10.95
C GLU A 188 16.11 14.46 -9.58
N THR A 189 17.40 14.81 -9.60
CA THR A 189 18.15 15.21 -8.41
C THR A 189 18.25 16.72 -8.39
N ILE A 190 17.89 17.35 -7.27
CA ILE A 190 17.97 18.81 -7.09
C ILE A 190 19.02 19.10 -6.02
N THR A 191 20.05 19.87 -6.37
CA THR A 191 21.16 20.25 -5.46
C THR A 191 21.50 21.71 -5.65
N VAL A 192 22.52 22.20 -4.94
CA VAL A 192 22.96 23.60 -4.84
C VAL A 192 22.99 24.38 -6.16
N ASP A 193 23.11 23.72 -7.32
CA ASP A 193 23.17 24.35 -8.65
C ASP A 193 22.04 23.93 -9.63
N ASP A 194 21.17 22.98 -9.24
CA ASP A 194 20.06 22.45 -10.05
C ASP A 194 18.73 22.64 -9.31
N GLY A 195 18.13 23.81 -9.50
CA GLY A 195 16.79 24.12 -8.99
C GLY A 195 15.68 23.63 -9.91
N LYS A 196 14.51 23.29 -9.36
CA LYS A 196 13.32 22.95 -10.16
C LYS A 196 12.39 24.14 -10.26
N GLU A 197 12.09 24.60 -11.47
CA GLU A 197 11.02 25.57 -11.71
C GLU A 197 9.72 24.87 -12.14
N ILE A 198 8.60 25.28 -11.53
CA ILE A 198 7.26 24.74 -11.76
C ILE A 198 6.28 25.91 -11.88
N ILE A 199 5.52 25.95 -12.97
CA ILE A 199 4.43 26.91 -13.16
C ILE A 199 3.13 26.25 -12.70
N THR A 200 2.40 26.93 -11.81
CA THR A 200 1.16 26.41 -11.22
C THR A 200 0.07 27.49 -11.19
N GLY A 201 -1.19 27.05 -11.21
CA GLY A 201 -2.35 27.91 -10.92
C GLY A 201 -2.98 27.63 -9.56
N ALA A 202 -2.40 26.74 -8.75
CA ALA A 202 -2.97 26.33 -7.48
C ALA A 202 -2.73 27.36 -6.37
N ASP A 203 -3.68 27.44 -5.44
CA ASP A 203 -3.54 28.23 -4.20
C ASP A 203 -2.66 27.53 -3.16
N THR A 204 -2.60 26.20 -3.20
CA THR A 204 -1.84 25.37 -2.27
C THR A 204 -1.24 24.16 -2.99
N VAL A 205 0.00 23.81 -2.65
CA VAL A 205 0.63 22.54 -3.07
C VAL A 205 0.97 21.70 -1.84
N THR A 206 1.14 20.40 -2.03
CA THR A 206 1.57 19.50 -0.94
C THR A 206 2.99 19.03 -1.19
N LEU A 207 3.83 19.06 -0.16
CA LEU A 207 5.20 18.54 -0.19
C LEU A 207 5.33 17.45 0.86
N ASP A 208 5.64 16.23 0.42
CA ASP A 208 6.05 15.15 1.30
C ASP A 208 7.59 15.08 1.32
N VAL A 209 8.16 15.03 2.54
CA VAL A 209 9.60 14.95 2.83
C VAL A 209 9.87 13.69 3.66
N TRP A 210 10.85 12.88 3.26
CA TRP A 210 11.28 11.70 4.04
C TRP A 210 12.66 11.22 3.61
N ASP A 211 13.20 10.27 4.36
CA ASP A 211 14.39 9.53 3.97
C ASP A 211 13.99 8.24 3.24
N TYR A 212 14.32 8.16 1.95
CA TYR A 212 14.06 6.99 1.09
C TYR A 212 15.28 6.04 1.01
N GLY A 213 16.42 6.48 1.57
CA GLY A 213 17.70 5.79 1.57
C GLY A 213 17.90 4.95 2.83
N THR A 214 19.01 5.17 3.51
CA THR A 214 19.32 4.55 4.81
C THR A 214 18.90 5.56 5.87
N ILE A 215 17.95 5.22 6.73
CA ILE A 215 17.57 6.08 7.86
C ILE A 215 18.75 6.11 8.83
N ASP A 216 19.60 7.11 8.67
CA ASP A 216 20.92 7.20 9.28
C ASP A 216 21.10 8.50 10.08
N GLY A 217 19.98 9.16 10.38
CA GLY A 217 19.96 10.35 11.20
C GLY A 217 20.01 11.65 10.42
N ASP A 218 19.74 11.62 9.12
CA ASP A 218 19.60 12.80 8.28
C ASP A 218 18.59 13.82 8.83
N GLU A 219 19.00 15.09 8.92
CA GLU A 219 18.19 16.18 9.48
C GLU A 219 18.05 17.33 8.47
N VAL A 220 16.82 17.84 8.30
CA VAL A 220 16.55 18.94 7.37
C VAL A 220 15.69 20.05 7.95
N THR A 221 15.88 21.26 7.42
CA THR A 221 15.00 22.41 7.60
C THR A 221 14.35 22.77 6.26
N VAL A 222 13.02 22.96 6.25
CA VAL A 222 12.25 23.34 5.06
C VAL A 222 11.67 24.75 5.25
N LEU A 223 11.96 25.64 4.30
CA LEU A 223 11.51 27.04 4.29
C LEU A 223 10.59 27.31 3.10
N LEU A 224 9.62 28.21 3.29
CA LEU A 224 8.86 28.86 2.22
C LEU A 224 9.14 30.36 2.27
N ASN A 225 9.68 30.92 1.18
CA ASN A 225 10.03 32.34 1.07
C ASN A 225 10.87 32.83 2.26
N GLY A 226 11.79 31.99 2.74
CA GLY A 226 12.66 32.26 3.89
C GLY A 226 12.03 32.03 5.27
N LYS A 227 10.74 31.70 5.37
CA LYS A 227 10.05 31.38 6.63
C LYS A 227 9.98 29.86 6.84
N SER A 228 10.33 29.38 8.03
CA SER A 228 10.33 27.94 8.33
C SER A 228 8.93 27.33 8.32
N LEU A 229 8.81 26.20 7.62
CA LEU A 229 7.67 25.28 7.66
C LEU A 229 7.99 24.05 8.51
N LEU A 230 9.25 23.64 8.52
CA LEU A 230 9.79 22.51 9.27
C LEU A 230 11.23 22.88 9.67
N THR A 231 11.63 22.62 10.91
CA THR A 231 12.95 23.01 11.44
C THR A 231 13.60 21.81 12.10
N ASP A 232 14.89 21.60 11.83
CA ASP A 232 15.76 20.55 12.41
C ASP A 232 15.05 19.20 12.52
N TYR A 233 14.38 18.83 11.42
CA TYR A 233 13.56 17.63 11.39
C TYR A 233 14.39 16.43 10.99
N LEU A 234 14.51 15.50 11.93
CA LEU A 234 15.07 14.18 11.68
C LEU A 234 14.19 13.45 10.68
N LEU A 235 14.75 13.21 9.49
CA LEU A 235 14.11 12.42 8.47
C LEU A 235 13.91 10.99 8.96
N THR A 236 12.77 10.45 8.59
CA THR A 236 12.41 9.07 8.88
C THR A 236 11.93 8.42 7.60
N GLY A 237 11.73 7.10 7.61
CA GLY A 237 11.09 6.40 6.49
C GLY A 237 9.60 6.74 6.30
N LEU A 238 9.00 7.51 7.22
CA LEU A 238 7.63 7.99 7.11
C LEU A 238 7.60 9.37 6.45
N GLN A 239 6.66 9.54 5.53
CA GLN A 239 6.43 10.82 4.86
C GLN A 239 5.94 11.88 5.85
N ARG A 240 6.72 12.95 5.98
CA ARG A 240 6.28 14.17 6.62
C ARG A 240 5.64 15.08 5.58
N ARG A 241 4.31 15.18 5.65
CA ARG A 241 3.49 16.02 4.77
C ARG A 241 3.45 17.49 5.23
N LEU A 242 3.71 18.40 4.30
CA LEU A 242 3.58 19.85 4.46
C LEU A 242 2.59 20.39 3.43
N HIS A 243 1.60 21.16 3.88
CA HIS A 243 0.71 21.92 3.01
C HIS A 243 1.27 23.34 2.84
N ILE A 244 1.57 23.73 1.60
CA ILE A 244 2.31 24.94 1.27
C ILE A 244 1.36 25.93 0.58
N PRO A 245 0.93 27.01 1.27
CA PRO A 245 0.13 28.05 0.66
C PRO A 245 0.98 28.93 -0.27
N LEU A 246 0.48 29.21 -1.48
CA LEU A 246 1.20 29.98 -2.49
C LEU A 246 0.65 31.40 -2.62
N SER A 247 1.55 32.37 -2.55
CA SER A 247 1.28 33.77 -2.90
C SER A 247 1.30 33.96 -4.42
N HIS A 248 0.63 35.00 -4.94
CA HIS A 248 0.72 35.33 -6.36
C HIS A 248 2.18 35.63 -6.76
N GLY A 249 2.62 35.16 -7.93
CA GLY A 249 4.00 35.31 -8.39
C GLY A 249 4.94 34.21 -7.88
N VAL A 250 6.18 34.58 -7.54
CA VAL A 250 7.26 33.63 -7.21
C VAL A 250 7.15 33.17 -5.76
N ASN A 251 7.15 31.84 -5.57
CA ASN A 251 7.25 31.19 -4.27
C ASN A 251 8.45 30.25 -4.29
N THR A 252 9.30 30.32 -3.27
CA THR A 252 10.53 29.53 -3.19
C THR A 252 10.47 28.59 -2.00
N ILE A 253 10.52 27.29 -2.26
CA ILE A 253 10.72 26.27 -1.23
C ILE A 253 12.21 25.97 -1.16
N THR A 254 12.79 26.02 0.04
CA THR A 254 14.20 25.74 0.28
C THR A 254 14.34 24.59 1.27
N ILE A 255 15.09 23.56 0.90
CA ILE A 255 15.43 22.42 1.76
C ILE A 255 16.90 22.57 2.13
N ILE A 256 17.19 22.72 3.42
CA ILE A 256 18.53 22.91 3.96
C ILE A 256 18.92 21.66 4.75
N ALA A 257 20.10 21.12 4.49
CA ALA A 257 20.66 20.02 5.29
C ALA A 257 21.21 20.54 6.62
N GLY A 258 20.68 20.06 7.74
CA GLY A 258 21.15 20.38 9.10
C GLY A 258 22.38 19.55 9.50
N ASN A 259 22.49 18.33 8.96
CA ASN A 259 23.63 17.43 9.09
C ASN A 259 23.88 16.68 7.76
N GLU A 260 24.60 15.56 7.80
CA GLU A 260 24.84 14.68 6.64
C GLU A 260 24.53 13.20 6.97
N GLY A 261 23.79 12.95 8.06
CA GLY A 261 23.56 11.58 8.54
C GLY A 261 24.84 10.87 8.97
N GLU A 262 24.75 9.55 9.17
CA GLU A 262 25.92 8.67 9.33
C GLU A 262 26.59 8.34 7.98
N ALA A 263 25.84 8.34 6.88
CA ALA A 263 26.30 8.10 5.51
C ALA A 263 26.13 9.35 4.63
N PRO A 264 27.16 10.22 4.55
CA PRO A 264 27.06 11.50 3.87
C PRO A 264 26.90 11.40 2.35
N PRO A 265 26.30 12.41 1.70
CA PRO A 265 25.64 13.60 2.25
C PRO A 265 24.16 13.37 2.60
N ASN A 266 23.52 14.39 3.16
CA ASN A 266 22.11 14.34 3.53
C ASN A 266 21.20 14.05 2.34
N THR A 267 20.32 13.06 2.49
CA THR A 267 19.48 12.52 1.43
C THR A 267 17.99 12.67 1.76
N ALA A 268 17.41 13.79 1.36
CA ALA A 268 15.97 14.02 1.50
C ALA A 268 15.21 13.69 0.21
N ARG A 269 14.24 12.77 0.29
CA ARG A 269 13.30 12.50 -0.80
C ARG A 269 12.13 13.47 -0.72
N LEU A 270 11.75 14.01 -1.87
CA LEU A 270 10.71 15.01 -2.00
C LEU A 270 9.66 14.54 -3.02
N LEU A 271 8.39 14.60 -2.63
CA LEU A 271 7.26 14.47 -3.55
C LEU A 271 6.43 15.74 -3.46
N LEU A 272 6.51 16.58 -4.49
CA LEU A 272 5.66 17.76 -4.62
C LEU A 272 4.43 17.40 -5.46
N MET A 273 3.26 17.69 -4.92
CA MET A 273 1.95 17.47 -5.54
C MET A 273 1.26 18.80 -5.82
N ASP A 274 1.00 19.06 -7.11
CA ASP A 274 0.21 20.18 -7.62
C ASP A 274 -1.05 19.61 -8.30
N GLY A 275 -2.10 19.41 -7.49
CA GLY A 275 -3.28 18.63 -7.89
C GLY A 275 -2.89 17.19 -8.23
N GLU A 276 -3.15 16.77 -9.48
CA GLU A 276 -2.79 15.44 -9.99
C GLU A 276 -1.33 15.34 -10.46
N LYS A 277 -0.64 16.47 -10.63
CA LYS A 277 0.76 16.47 -11.08
C LYS A 277 1.68 16.16 -9.92
N GLN A 278 2.61 15.24 -10.16
CA GLN A 278 3.59 14.80 -9.17
C GLN A 278 5.01 15.05 -9.66
N TYR A 279 5.83 15.62 -8.80
CA TYR A 279 7.25 15.86 -9.05
C TYR A 279 8.05 15.13 -7.98
N ASN A 280 8.66 14.02 -8.38
CA ASN A 280 9.58 13.25 -7.54
C ASN A 280 10.98 13.81 -7.67
N MET A 281 11.55 14.26 -6.56
CA MET A 281 12.87 14.85 -6.49
C MET A 281 13.67 14.23 -5.34
N THR A 282 14.99 14.29 -5.44
CA THR A 282 15.88 13.98 -4.32
C THR A 282 16.78 15.19 -4.08
N ALA A 283 16.79 15.70 -2.84
CA ALA A 283 17.76 16.67 -2.38
C ALA A 283 18.94 15.93 -1.77
N TYR A 284 20.13 16.19 -2.31
CA TYR A 284 21.38 15.52 -1.93
C TYR A 284 22.41 16.57 -1.52
N ASN A 285 22.41 16.96 -0.25
CA ASN A 285 23.03 18.20 0.22
C ASN A 285 24.07 17.92 1.31
N LYS A 286 25.24 18.55 1.25
CA LYS A 286 26.15 18.57 2.40
C LYS A 286 25.58 19.44 3.50
N LYS A 287 26.12 19.36 4.71
CA LYS A 287 25.64 20.21 5.82
C LYS A 287 25.71 21.69 5.44
N GLY A 288 24.56 22.38 5.55
CA GLY A 288 24.40 23.79 5.23
C GLY A 288 24.07 24.08 3.75
N ASP A 289 24.24 23.11 2.86
CA ASP A 289 23.81 23.22 1.47
C ASP A 289 22.29 23.22 1.35
N ARG A 290 21.80 23.73 0.21
CA ARG A 290 20.37 23.91 -0.02
C ARG A 290 19.93 23.41 -1.40
N ALA A 291 18.77 22.78 -1.43
CA ALA A 291 18.01 22.51 -2.65
C ALA A 291 16.84 23.49 -2.77
N ILE A 292 16.56 23.96 -3.99
CA ILE A 292 15.57 25.00 -4.25
C ILE A 292 14.51 24.51 -5.25
N ILE A 293 13.25 24.71 -4.89
CA ILE A 293 12.09 24.52 -5.78
C ILE A 293 11.41 25.88 -5.93
N THR A 294 11.29 26.37 -7.16
CA THR A 294 10.64 27.63 -7.50
C THR A 294 9.28 27.36 -8.11
N LEU A 295 8.23 27.86 -7.46
CA LEU A 295 6.85 27.77 -7.90
C LEU A 295 6.36 29.14 -8.36
N ILE A 296 6.03 29.26 -9.65
CA ILE A 296 5.49 30.49 -10.23
C ILE A 296 3.98 30.34 -10.33
N LYS A 297 3.26 31.02 -9.42
CA LYS A 297 1.80 31.09 -9.44
C LYS A 297 1.35 32.18 -10.42
N ARG A 298 0.62 31.79 -11.46
CA ARG A 298 0.02 32.69 -12.45
C ARG A 298 -1.42 33.06 -12.12
#